data_AF-A0AAW4BK12-F1
#
_entry.id   AF-A0AAW4BK12-F1
#
_cell.length_a   1.000
_cell.length_b   1.000
_cell.length_c   1.000
_cell.angle_alpha   90.00
_cell.angle_beta   90.00
_cell.angle_gamma   90.00
#
_symmetry.space_group_name_H-M   'P 1'
#
loop_
_entity.id
_entity.type
_entity.pdbx_description
1 polymer ?
#
loop_
_entity_poly.entity_id
_entity_poly.type
_entity_poly.pdbx_seq_one_letter_code
_entity_poly.pdbx_strand_id
1 'polypeptide(L)'
;VAQIEIKADISAYRTDRAFVTFYSQYTSSGNGTDQAVYESRIASSALTLGVATLSFSYPLSQSSLLAEIWFYDGSAPLQQVFTPTQP
;
A
#
# COMPACT_ATOMS: atom_id res chain seq x y z
N VAL A 1 -19.51 2.86 4.52
CA VAL A 1 -18.04 3.03 4.45
C VAL A 1 -17.45 2.60 5.78
N ALA A 2 -16.33 1.89 5.78
CA ALA A 2 -15.63 1.56 7.02
C ALA A 2 -14.34 2.38 7.09
N GLN A 3 -13.97 2.76 8.31
CA GLN A 3 -12.64 3.29 8.56
C GLN A 3 -11.69 2.10 8.66
N ILE A 4 -10.71 2.06 7.75
CA ILE A 4 -9.66 1.05 7.74
C ILE A 4 -8.39 1.74 8.21
N GLU A 5 -7.75 1.16 9.21
CA GLU A 5 -6.40 1.52 9.62
C GLU A 5 -5.45 0.45 9.11
N ILE A 6 -4.43 0.87 8.35
CA ILE A 6 -3.37 0.00 7.86
C ILE A 6 -2.05 0.50 8.43
N LYS A 7 -1.34 -0.42 9.08
CA LYS A 7 0.04 -0.22 9.50
C LYS A 7 0.96 -0.87 8.48
N ALA A 8 1.75 -0.06 7.77
CA ALA A 8 2.88 -0.51 6.99
C ALA A 8 4.12 -0.54 7.91
N ASP A 9 4.70 -1.71 8.09
CA ASP A 9 5.89 -1.92 8.91
C ASP A 9 6.92 -2.71 8.11
N ILE A 10 7.92 -2.00 7.60
CA ILE A 10 9.07 -2.57 6.91
C ILE A 10 10.32 -2.57 7.79
N SER A 11 10.20 -2.23 9.08
CA SER A 11 11.36 -2.08 9.97
C SER A 11 12.20 -3.36 10.08
N ALA A 12 11.58 -4.53 9.88
CA ALA A 12 12.24 -5.83 9.79
C ALA A 12 13.09 -6.02 8.52
N TYR A 13 12.81 -5.26 7.46
CA TYR A 13 13.54 -5.28 6.20
C TYR A 13 14.52 -4.11 6.09
N ARG A 14 14.03 -2.88 6.28
CA ARG A 14 14.81 -1.63 6.29
C ARG A 14 14.17 -0.58 7.18
N THR A 15 15.03 0.20 7.86
CA THR A 15 14.63 1.38 8.66
C THR A 15 14.83 2.70 7.91
N ASP A 16 15.32 2.63 6.67
CA ASP A 16 15.54 3.77 5.79
C ASP A 16 14.24 4.51 5.46
N ARG A 17 14.38 5.75 4.98
CA ARG A 17 13.25 6.53 4.46
C ARG A 17 12.62 5.76 3.31
N ALA A 18 11.30 5.64 3.36
CA ALA A 18 10.49 5.04 2.30
C ALA A 18 9.17 5.79 2.19
N PHE A 19 8.43 5.54 1.11
CA PHE A 19 7.15 6.20 0.86
C PHE A 19 6.11 5.15 0.45
N VAL A 20 5.07 4.99 1.24
CA VAL A 20 3.99 4.06 0.94
C VAL A 20 2.84 4.77 0.23
N THR A 21 2.32 4.15 -0.81
CA THR A 21 1.13 4.58 -1.54
C THR A 21 0.15 3.43 -1.65
N PHE A 22 -1.13 3.72 -1.42
CA PHE A 22 -2.23 2.76 -1.53
C PHE A 22 -3.14 3.11 -2.69
N TYR A 23 -3.51 2.10 -3.46
CA TYR A 23 -4.39 2.20 -4.63
C TYR A 23 -5.60 1.30 -4.45
N SER A 24 -6.77 1.84 -4.79
CA SER A 24 -8.02 1.08 -4.79
C SER A 24 -8.19 0.20 -6.03
N GLN A 25 -7.45 0.50 -7.09
CA GLN A 25 -7.48 -0.25 -8.33
C GLN A 25 -6.06 -0.58 -8.78
N TYR A 26 -5.89 -1.82 -9.22
CA TYR A 26 -4.65 -2.31 -9.80
C TYR A 26 -5.00 -3.41 -10.80
N THR A 27 -4.14 -3.56 -11.80
CA THR A 27 -4.24 -4.64 -12.78
C THR A 27 -3.20 -5.70 -12.43
N SER A 28 -3.65 -6.86 -12.00
CA SER A 28 -2.73 -7.98 -11.79
C SER A 28 -2.40 -8.62 -13.12
N SER A 29 -1.13 -8.57 -13.52
CA SER A 29 -0.71 -9.12 -14.81
C SER A 29 -0.43 -10.63 -14.76
N GLY A 30 -0.69 -11.31 -13.64
CA GLY A 30 -0.44 -12.76 -13.47
C GLY A 30 1.04 -13.18 -13.43
N ASN A 31 1.95 -12.29 -13.84
CA ASN A 31 3.40 -12.49 -13.90
C ASN A 31 4.13 -11.95 -12.65
N GLY A 32 3.42 -11.70 -11.55
CA GLY A 32 3.98 -11.18 -10.30
C GLY A 32 4.31 -9.69 -10.31
N THR A 33 3.93 -8.95 -11.35
CA THR A 33 3.99 -7.48 -11.38
C THR A 33 2.56 -6.95 -11.42
N ASP A 34 2.10 -6.44 -10.29
CA ASP A 34 0.81 -5.76 -10.21
C ASP A 34 1.00 -4.32 -10.70
N GLN A 35 0.15 -3.86 -11.62
CA GLN A 35 0.22 -2.50 -12.13
C GLN A 35 -0.80 -1.65 -11.38
N ALA A 36 -0.32 -0.79 -10.49
CA ALA A 36 -1.16 0.19 -9.80
C ALA A 36 -1.82 1.15 -10.80
N VAL A 37 -3.12 1.40 -10.64
CA VAL A 37 -3.78 2.50 -11.36
C VAL A 37 -3.50 3.78 -10.57
N TYR A 38 -2.54 4.59 -11.00
CA TYR A 38 -2.09 5.78 -10.24
C TYR A 38 -3.19 6.80 -9.94
N GLU A 39 -4.21 6.88 -10.81
CA GLU A 39 -5.38 7.74 -10.61
C GLU A 39 -6.28 7.26 -9.46
N SER A 40 -6.17 5.99 -9.06
CA SER A 40 -6.94 5.36 -7.99
C SER A 40 -6.26 5.45 -6.61
N ARG A 41 -5.27 6.34 -6.47
CA ARG A 41 -4.57 6.56 -5.19
C ARG A 41 -5.54 7.07 -4.13
N ILE A 42 -5.69 6.31 -3.05
CA ILE A 42 -6.58 6.65 -1.94
C ILE A 42 -5.84 7.21 -0.73
N ALA A 43 -4.58 6.80 -0.52
CA ALA A 43 -3.77 7.24 0.60
C ALA A 43 -2.28 7.12 0.26
N SER A 44 -1.47 7.99 0.85
CA SER A 44 -0.01 7.92 0.74
C SER A 44 0.64 8.58 1.94
N SER A 45 1.74 8.02 2.41
CA SER A 45 2.50 8.58 3.53
C SER A 45 3.97 8.21 3.45
N ALA A 46 4.84 9.07 3.97
CA ALA A 46 6.22 8.71 4.22
C ALA A 46 6.29 7.75 5.42
N LEU A 47 7.21 6.79 5.36
CA LEU A 47 7.57 5.94 6.48
C LEU A 47 8.65 6.64 7.31
N THR A 48 8.41 6.68 8.63
CA THR A 48 9.38 7.17 9.60
C THR A 48 9.94 5.96 10.33
N LEU A 49 11.26 5.76 10.24
CA LEU A 49 11.94 4.58 10.82
C LEU A 49 11.37 3.24 10.32
N GLY A 50 10.98 3.17 9.05
CA GLY A 50 10.39 1.96 8.46
C GLY A 50 8.94 1.69 8.86
N VAL A 51 8.25 2.63 9.50
CA VAL A 51 6.84 2.47 9.91
C VAL A 51 5.98 3.63 9.41
N ALA A 52 4.78 3.32 8.92
CA ALA A 52 3.71 4.29 8.66
C ALA A 52 2.37 3.69 9.07
N THR A 53 1.51 4.53 9.65
CA THR A 53 0.11 4.20 9.93
C THR A 53 -0.77 5.13 9.12
N LEU A 54 -1.66 4.56 8.32
CA LEU A 54 -2.61 5.31 7.51
C LEU A 54 -4.03 4.88 7.88
N SER A 55 -4.89 5.86 8.05
CA SER A 55 -6.32 5.67 8.26
C SER A 55 -7.09 6.32 7.12
N PHE A 56 -7.93 5.55 6.44
CA PHE A 56 -8.78 6.06 5.37
C PHE A 56 -10.15 5.38 5.36
N SER A 57 -11.15 6.08 4.84
CA SER A 57 -12.49 5.52 4.66
C SER A 57 -12.56 4.79 3.33
N TYR A 58 -12.79 3.48 3.36
CA TYR A 58 -12.91 2.65 2.17
C TYR A 58 -14.26 1.92 2.18
N PRO A 59 -14.95 1.79 1.04
CA PRO A 59 -16.13 0.96 0.95
C PRO A 59 -15.76 -0.52 1.05
N LEU A 60 -16.26 -1.20 2.09
CA LEU A 60 -16.06 -2.66 2.32
C LEU A 60 -16.55 -3.54 1.16
N SER A 61 -17.42 -3.01 0.32
CA SER A 61 -17.91 -3.68 -0.89
C SER A 61 -16.90 -3.65 -2.05
N GLN A 62 -15.78 -2.94 -1.92
CA GLN A 62 -14.75 -2.89 -2.95
C GLN A 62 -13.60 -3.87 -2.72
N SER A 63 -13.06 -4.26 -3.87
CA SER A 63 -11.94 -5.16 -4.12
C SER A 63 -10.68 -4.83 -3.33
N SER A 64 -9.78 -5.81 -3.29
CA SER A 64 -8.43 -5.72 -2.74
C SER A 64 -7.72 -4.41 -3.06
N LEU A 65 -6.87 -3.97 -2.14
CA LEU A 65 -6.03 -2.80 -2.24
C LEU A 65 -4.61 -3.20 -2.62
N LEU A 66 -3.94 -2.40 -3.44
CA LEU A 66 -2.51 -2.55 -3.67
C LEU A 66 -1.77 -1.48 -2.86
N ALA A 67 -0.79 -1.90 -2.06
CA ALA A 67 0.17 -0.99 -1.45
C ALA A 67 1.52 -1.11 -2.17
N GLU A 68 2.12 0.04 -2.47
CA GLU A 68 3.46 0.14 -3.01
C GLU A 68 4.34 0.95 -2.08
N ILE A 69 5.48 0.38 -1.69
CA ILE A 69 6.48 1.04 -0.85
C ILE A 69 7.69 1.36 -1.72
N TRP A 70 7.87 2.66 -1.94
CA TRP A 70 8.95 3.22 -2.73
C TRP A 70 10.13 3.55 -1.84
N PHE A 71 11.32 3.11 -2.26
CA PHE A 71 12.58 3.43 -1.59
C PHE A 71 13.29 4.55 -2.34
N TYR A 72 14.05 5.36 -1.59
CA TYR A 72 14.84 6.45 -2.17
C TYR A 72 16.16 5.98 -2.79
N ASP A 73 16.50 4.69 -2.68
CA ASP A 73 17.70 4.09 -3.26
C ASP A 73 17.53 3.72 -4.75
N GLY A 74 16.32 3.90 -5.31
CA GLY A 74 16.00 3.57 -6.69
C GLY A 74 15.75 2.08 -6.95
N SER A 75 15.67 1.26 -5.90
CA SER A 75 15.23 -0.14 -6.02
C SER A 75 13.76 -0.23 -6.42
N ALA A 76 13.37 -1.41 -6.93
CA ALA A 76 11.97 -1.68 -7.26
C ALA A 76 11.10 -1.54 -5.99
N PRO A 77 9.91 -0.92 -6.10
CA PRO A 77 9.03 -0.79 -4.95
C PRO A 77 8.57 -2.15 -4.46
N LEU A 78 8.40 -2.30 -3.14
CA LEU A 78 7.70 -3.47 -2.62
C LEU A 78 6.22 -3.31 -2.86
N GLN A 79 5.61 -4.30 -3.49
CA GLN A 79 4.18 -4.33 -3.77
C GLN A 79 3.52 -5.39 -2.91
N GLN A 80 2.42 -5.04 -2.25
CA GLN A 80 1.65 -5.97 -1.45
C GLN A 80 0.15 -5.72 -1.61
N VAL A 81 -0.57 -6.79 -1.93
CA VAL A 81 -2.03 -6.77 -2.07
C VAL A 81 -2.67 -7.11 -0.72
N PHE A 82 -3.63 -6.29 -0.31
CA PHE A 82 -4.40 -6.45 0.91
C PHE A 82 -5.87 -6.56 0.55
N THR A 83 -6.49 -7.67 0.94
CA THR A 83 -7.95 -7.77 0.90
C THR A 83 -8.46 -7.50 2.31
N PRO A 84 -9.17 -6.39 2.56
CA PRO A 84 -9.81 -6.18 3.86
C PRO A 84 -10.89 -7.26 4.01
N THR A 85 -10.58 -8.35 4.71
CA THR A 85 -11.57 -9.33 5.12
C THR A 85 -12.44 -8.69 6.19
N GLN A 86 -13.72 -8.54 5.88
CA GLN A 86 -14.72 -8.20 6.89
C GLN A 86 -14.71 -9.30 7.96
N PRO A 87 -14.62 -8.97 9.26
CA PRO A 87 -14.78 -9.96 10.33
C PRO A 87 -16.18 -10.59 10.33
#